data_AF-A0A1Y0BDQ0-F1
#
_entry.id   AF-A0A1Y0BDQ0-F1
#
_cell.length_a   1.000
_cell.length_b   1.000
_cell.length_c   1.000
_cell.angle_alpha   90.00
_cell.angle_beta   90.00
_cell.angle_gamma   90.00
#
_symmetry.space_group_name_H-M   'P 1'
#
loop_
_entity.id
_entity.type
_entity.pdbx_description
1 polymer ?
#
loop_
_entity_poly.entity_id
_entity_poly.type
_entity_poly.pdbx_seq_one_letter_code
_entity_poly.pdbx_strand_id
1 'polypeptide(L)'
;MREEILKQFFIGDVDAKVLAADLVGSMVAKGDMTKHPIENMSEDFQIWPQHLIRLCDAVLQGEIEPRYLQSIGFCIVASDCFEFDSDTSEGDLVGETAYDWSAPEINYPLTLANVEKFRQRLLTGENPFQIIDAS
;
A
#
# COMPACT_ATOMS: atom_id res chain seq x y z
N MET A 1 -12.06 2.92 -4.52
CA MET A 1 -10.91 3.84 -4.73
C MET A 1 -10.58 3.88 -6.21
N ARG A 2 -10.02 4.99 -6.67
CA ARG A 2 -9.60 5.21 -8.06
C ARG A 2 -8.09 5.11 -8.15
N GLU A 3 -7.58 4.31 -9.07
CA GLU A 3 -6.13 4.19 -9.32
C GLU A 3 -5.54 5.54 -9.70
N GLU A 4 -6.28 6.33 -10.48
CA GLU A 4 -5.86 7.67 -10.91
C GLU A 4 -5.60 8.62 -9.72
N ILE A 5 -6.38 8.55 -8.64
CA ILE A 5 -6.15 9.37 -7.45
C ILE A 5 -4.91 8.90 -6.68
N LEU A 6 -4.68 7.57 -6.63
CA LEU A 6 -3.48 7.01 -6.02
C LEU A 6 -2.20 7.39 -6.80
N LYS A 7 -2.25 7.31 -8.13
CA LYS A 7 -1.19 7.81 -9.04
C LYS A 7 -0.92 9.30 -8.78
N GLN A 8 -1.96 10.13 -8.77
CA GLN A 8 -1.84 11.57 -8.51
C GLN A 8 -1.21 11.87 -7.15
N PHE A 9 -1.52 11.07 -6.12
CA PHE A 9 -0.88 11.19 -4.81
C PHE A 9 0.61 10.82 -4.88
N PHE A 10 0.96 9.75 -5.58
CA PHE A 10 2.36 9.33 -5.75
C PHE A 10 3.22 10.42 -6.41
N ILE A 11 2.72 11.05 -7.48
CA ILE A 11 3.43 12.14 -8.18
C ILE A 11 3.30 13.50 -7.49
N GLY A 12 2.39 13.63 -6.52
CA GLY A 12 2.21 14.83 -5.70
C GLY A 12 1.26 15.87 -6.25
N ASP A 13 0.44 15.52 -7.24
CA ASP A 13 -0.62 16.38 -7.78
C ASP A 13 -1.80 16.52 -6.80
N VAL A 14 -2.01 15.53 -5.94
CA VAL A 14 -2.99 15.59 -4.84
C VAL A 14 -2.34 15.29 -3.49
N ASP A 15 -2.93 15.82 -2.43
CA ASP A 15 -2.48 15.60 -1.06
C ASP A 15 -3.14 14.36 -0.41
N ALA A 16 -2.68 14.03 0.80
CA ALA A 16 -3.20 12.90 1.56
C ALA A 16 -4.69 13.04 1.91
N LYS A 17 -5.24 14.26 2.01
CA LYS A 17 -6.65 14.48 2.32
C LYS A 17 -7.54 14.12 1.14
N VAL A 18 -7.12 14.46 -0.08
CA VAL A 18 -7.82 14.06 -1.30
C VAL A 18 -7.80 12.54 -1.45
N LEU A 19 -6.64 11.91 -1.23
CA LEU A 19 -6.55 10.44 -1.25
C LEU A 19 -7.40 9.81 -0.15
N ALA A 20 -7.35 10.31 1.08
CA ALA A 20 -8.17 9.81 2.19
C ALA A 20 -9.67 9.88 1.90
N ALA A 21 -10.13 10.96 1.25
CA ALA A 21 -11.52 11.10 0.82
C ALA A 21 -11.92 10.05 -0.23
N ASP A 22 -11.02 9.70 -1.16
CA ASP A 22 -11.24 8.66 -2.17
C ASP A 22 -11.26 7.23 -1.58
N LEU A 23 -10.52 7.04 -0.48
CA LEU A 23 -10.47 5.78 0.25
C LEU A 23 -11.74 5.53 1.09
N VAL A 24 -12.57 6.55 1.33
CA VAL A 24 -13.85 6.36 2.02
C VAL A 24 -14.76 5.44 1.20
N GLY A 25 -15.10 4.28 1.77
CA GLY A 25 -15.90 3.26 1.07
C GLY A 25 -15.09 2.36 0.13
N SER A 26 -13.75 2.47 0.11
CA SER A 26 -12.88 1.52 -0.61
C SER A 26 -12.88 0.11 -0.02
N MET A 27 -13.45 -0.07 1.18
CA MET A 27 -13.68 -1.36 1.81
C MET A 27 -15.15 -1.52 2.11
N VAL A 28 -15.77 -2.52 1.48
CA VAL A 28 -17.18 -2.88 1.73
C VAL A 28 -17.22 -4.29 2.29
N ALA A 29 -17.53 -4.42 3.58
CA ALA A 29 -17.77 -5.71 4.21
C ALA A 29 -19.13 -6.28 3.73
N LYS A 30 -19.12 -7.50 3.19
CA LYS A 30 -20.32 -8.22 2.77
C LYS A 30 -20.28 -9.66 3.29
N GLY A 31 -20.82 -9.88 4.49
CA GLY A 31 -20.71 -11.16 5.19
C GLY A 31 -19.25 -11.41 5.58
N ASP A 32 -18.72 -12.58 5.24
CA ASP A 32 -17.33 -12.97 5.53
C ASP A 32 -16.32 -12.43 4.50
N MET A 33 -16.77 -11.66 3.50
CA MET A 33 -15.93 -11.18 2.40
C MET A 33 -15.81 -9.66 2.39
N THR A 34 -14.58 -9.17 2.31
CA THR A 34 -14.28 -7.75 2.06
C THR A 34 -14.18 -7.52 0.55
N LYS A 35 -14.91 -6.54 0.03
CA LYS A 35 -14.78 -6.08 -1.36
C LYS A 35 -14.00 -4.77 -1.41
N HIS A 36 -13.14 -4.67 -2.43
CA HIS A 36 -12.39 -3.47 -2.76
C HIS A 36 -12.82 -2.99 -4.15
N PRO A 37 -13.83 -2.11 -4.27
CA PRO A 37 -14.18 -1.52 -5.56
C PRO A 37 -13.02 -0.64 -6.02
N ILE A 38 -12.39 -1.05 -7.12
CA ILE A 38 -11.31 -0.34 -7.80
C ILE A 38 -11.85 0.19 -9.13
N GLU A 39 -11.58 1.46 -9.40
CA GLU A 39 -11.79 2.07 -10.71
C GLU A 39 -10.42 2.26 -11.36
N ASN A 40 -10.21 1.55 -12.46
CA ASN A 40 -8.94 1.49 -13.15
C ASN A 40 -8.58 2.84 -13.78
N MET A 41 -7.29 3.16 -13.82
CA MET A 41 -6.77 4.25 -14.64
C MET A 41 -6.61 3.83 -16.10
N SER A 42 -6.31 4.78 -16.98
CA SER A 42 -6.18 4.54 -18.42
C SER A 42 -4.75 4.28 -18.89
N GLU A 43 -3.77 4.42 -18.01
CA GLU A 43 -2.34 4.39 -18.35
C GLU A 43 -1.56 3.59 -17.33
N ASP A 44 -0.53 2.91 -17.79
CA ASP A 44 0.39 2.19 -16.91
C ASP A 44 1.24 3.18 -16.09
N PHE A 45 1.54 2.80 -14.86
CA PHE A 45 2.32 3.60 -13.93
C PHE A 45 3.33 2.74 -13.17
N GLN A 46 4.60 3.06 -13.35
CA GLN A 46 5.70 2.43 -12.62
C GLN A 46 5.68 2.87 -11.15
N ILE A 47 5.55 1.90 -10.25
CA ILE A 47 5.69 2.09 -8.81
C ILE A 47 7.15 1.86 -8.41
N TRP A 48 7.60 2.64 -7.44
CA TRP A 48 8.91 2.56 -6.83
C TRP A 48 8.78 2.63 -5.30
N PRO A 49 9.79 2.20 -4.52
CA PRO A 49 9.73 2.23 -3.06
C PRO A 49 9.35 3.60 -2.47
N GLN A 50 9.81 4.72 -3.06
CA GLN A 50 9.48 6.07 -2.60
C GLN A 50 7.98 6.39 -2.64
N HIS A 51 7.22 5.78 -3.55
CA HIS A 51 5.77 5.96 -3.63
C HIS A 51 5.07 5.35 -2.41
N LEU A 52 5.51 4.16 -1.98
CA LEU A 52 4.99 3.49 -0.79
C LEU A 52 5.48 4.16 0.50
N ILE A 53 6.72 4.68 0.52
CA ILE A 53 7.23 5.48 1.65
C ILE A 53 6.33 6.70 1.89
N ARG A 54 5.88 7.37 0.83
CA ARG A 54 4.98 8.52 0.92
C ARG A 54 3.63 8.16 1.58
N LEU A 55 3.11 6.96 1.32
CA LEU A 55 1.91 6.44 2.00
C LEU A 55 2.18 6.18 3.47
N CYS A 56 3.32 5.54 3.80
CA CYS A 56 3.72 5.34 5.19
C CYS A 56 3.83 6.68 5.94
N ASP A 57 4.45 7.69 5.33
CA ASP A 57 4.59 9.03 5.92
C ASP A 57 3.22 9.66 6.19
N ALA A 58 2.29 9.61 5.23
CA ALA A 58 0.94 10.13 5.41
C ALA A 58 0.18 9.41 6.54
N VAL A 59 0.38 8.10 6.71
CA VAL A 59 -0.20 7.34 7.81
C VAL A 59 0.43 7.69 9.15
N LEU A 60 1.76 7.78 9.22
CA LEU A 60 2.49 8.12 10.44
C LEU A 60 2.21 9.55 10.91
N GLN A 61 1.90 10.46 9.98
CA GLN A 61 1.46 11.82 10.27
C GLN A 61 -0.04 11.91 10.64
N GLY A 62 -0.79 10.80 10.54
CA GLY A 62 -2.21 10.74 10.85
C GLY A 62 -3.13 11.34 9.79
N GLU A 63 -2.63 11.55 8.58
CA GLU A 63 -3.40 12.08 7.44
C GLU A 63 -4.24 10.99 6.76
N ILE A 64 -3.76 9.74 6.82
CA ILE A 64 -4.46 8.54 6.32
C ILE A 64 -4.55 7.54 7.46
N GLU A 65 -5.73 6.95 7.67
CA GLU A 65 -5.86 5.88 8.66
C GLU A 65 -5.11 4.61 8.21
N PRO A 66 -4.36 3.93 9.10
CA PRO A 66 -3.58 2.74 8.74
C PRO A 66 -4.37 1.65 8.01
N ARG A 67 -5.64 1.45 8.38
CA ARG A 67 -6.52 0.45 7.75
C ARG A 67 -6.66 0.61 6.24
N TYR A 68 -6.50 1.82 5.71
CA TYR A 68 -6.67 2.06 4.27
C TYR A 68 -5.49 1.51 3.45
N LEU A 69 -4.34 1.24 4.07
CA LEU A 69 -3.24 0.55 3.40
C LEU A 69 -3.69 -0.82 2.86
N GLN A 70 -4.69 -1.48 3.47
CA GLN A 70 -5.22 -2.74 2.93
C GLN A 70 -5.85 -2.57 1.55
N SER A 71 -6.67 -1.54 1.37
CA SER A 71 -7.26 -1.26 0.05
C SER A 71 -6.19 -0.87 -0.95
N ILE A 72 -5.21 -0.08 -0.53
CA ILE A 72 -4.12 0.37 -1.41
C ILE A 72 -3.23 -0.81 -1.82
N GLY A 73 -2.83 -1.66 -0.87
CA GLY A 73 -2.05 -2.87 -1.15
C GLY A 73 -2.78 -3.81 -2.10
N PHE A 74 -4.07 -4.06 -1.83
CA PHE A 74 -4.91 -4.85 -2.74
C PHE A 74 -5.01 -4.22 -4.13
N CYS A 75 -5.19 -2.89 -4.21
CA CYS A 75 -5.22 -2.16 -5.47
C CYS A 75 -3.93 -2.31 -6.27
N ILE A 76 -2.77 -2.18 -5.62
CA ILE A 76 -1.47 -2.30 -6.29
C ILE A 76 -1.25 -3.73 -6.80
N VAL A 77 -1.56 -4.74 -5.99
CA VAL A 77 -1.37 -6.16 -6.36
C VAL A 77 -2.33 -6.62 -7.45
N ALA A 78 -3.55 -6.10 -7.47
CA ALA A 78 -4.59 -6.55 -8.40
C ALA A 78 -4.73 -5.69 -9.67
N SER A 79 -4.00 -4.59 -9.77
CA SER A 79 -4.06 -3.67 -10.91
C SER A 79 -3.23 -4.19 -12.07
N ASP A 80 -3.79 -4.14 -13.28
CA ASP A 80 -3.05 -4.33 -14.53
C ASP A 80 -2.30 -3.07 -14.97
N CYS A 81 -2.50 -1.93 -14.28
CA CYS A 81 -1.90 -0.65 -14.66
C CYS A 81 -0.78 -0.22 -13.70
N PHE A 82 -0.70 -0.78 -12.49
CA PHE A 82 0.42 -0.52 -11.58
C PHE A 82 1.53 -1.54 -11.79
N GLU A 83 2.67 -1.07 -12.27
CA GLU A 83 3.80 -1.92 -12.67
C GLU A 83 4.96 -1.80 -11.67
N PHE A 84 5.62 -2.91 -11.36
CA PHE A 84 6.88 -2.95 -10.62
C PHE A 84 7.70 -4.18 -11.04
N ASP A 85 9.01 -3.98 -11.26
CA ASP A 85 9.88 -5.03 -11.78
C ASP A 85 10.35 -5.95 -10.64
N SER A 86 9.66 -7.08 -10.48
CA SER A 86 9.97 -8.09 -9.46
C SER A 86 11.32 -8.81 -9.68
N ASP A 87 12.02 -8.57 -10.79
CA ASP A 87 13.39 -9.09 -10.96
C ASP A 87 14.44 -8.11 -10.38
N THR A 88 14.00 -6.96 -9.84
CA THR A 88 14.86 -5.97 -9.19
C THR A 88 14.59 -5.90 -7.70
N SER A 89 15.62 -5.57 -6.92
CA SER A 89 15.47 -5.37 -5.48
C SER A 89 14.44 -4.29 -5.13
N GLU A 90 14.28 -3.27 -5.98
CA GLU A 90 13.32 -2.19 -5.75
C GLU A 90 11.88 -2.65 -6.01
N GLY A 91 11.64 -3.40 -7.09
CA GLY A 91 10.32 -3.95 -7.37
C GLY A 91 9.93 -5.07 -6.42
N ASP A 92 10.89 -5.89 -5.94
CA ASP A 92 10.65 -6.85 -4.86
C ASP A 92 10.14 -6.15 -3.59
N LEU A 93 10.79 -5.06 -3.17
CA LEU A 93 10.35 -4.28 -2.00
C LEU A 93 8.94 -3.71 -2.16
N VAL A 94 8.59 -3.26 -3.36
CA VAL A 94 7.23 -2.78 -3.68
C VAL A 94 6.24 -3.93 -3.59
N GLY A 95 6.52 -5.04 -4.27
CA GLY A 95 5.67 -6.22 -4.32
C GLY A 95 5.41 -6.77 -2.92
N GLU A 96 6.46 -7.12 -2.18
CA GLU A 96 6.33 -7.66 -0.82
C GLU A 96 5.52 -6.74 0.09
N THR A 97 5.76 -5.43 0.02
CA THR A 97 5.04 -4.48 0.87
C THR A 97 3.57 -4.36 0.49
N ALA A 98 3.25 -4.33 -0.81
CA ALA A 98 1.86 -4.31 -1.26
C ALA A 98 1.11 -5.59 -0.89
N TYR A 99 1.77 -6.75 -1.01
CA TYR A 99 1.24 -8.05 -0.55
C TYR A 99 1.00 -8.06 0.96
N ASP A 100 1.98 -7.64 1.77
CA ASP A 100 1.85 -7.53 3.23
C ASP A 100 0.65 -6.67 3.62
N TRP A 101 0.46 -5.53 2.94
CA TRP A 101 -0.66 -4.63 3.21
C TRP A 101 -1.99 -5.21 2.80
N SER A 102 -2.08 -5.93 1.67
CA SER A 102 -3.35 -6.44 1.13
C SER A 102 -4.03 -7.49 2.02
N ALA A 103 -3.26 -8.21 2.83
CA ALA A 103 -3.75 -9.27 3.72
C ALA A 103 -3.19 -9.13 5.15
N PRO A 104 -3.52 -8.03 5.86
CA PRO A 104 -2.90 -7.70 7.14
C PRO A 104 -3.31 -8.63 8.29
N GLU A 105 -4.39 -9.38 8.13
CA GLU A 105 -4.82 -10.43 9.06
C GLU A 105 -3.94 -11.69 8.97
N ILE A 106 -3.26 -11.87 7.85
CA ILE A 106 -2.37 -13.01 7.56
C ILE A 106 -0.91 -12.61 7.76
N ASN A 107 -0.53 -11.43 7.25
CA ASN A 107 0.85 -10.99 7.17
C ASN A 107 1.24 -10.18 8.42
N TYR A 108 0.96 -8.86 8.41
CA TYR A 108 1.21 -8.01 9.57
C TYR A 108 0.07 -7.01 9.78
N PRO A 109 -0.49 -6.91 11.00
CA PRO A 109 -1.53 -5.93 11.29
C PRO A 109 -1.09 -4.51 10.97
N LEU A 110 -1.96 -3.71 10.35
CA LEU A 110 -1.70 -2.31 9.96
C LEU A 110 -1.76 -1.37 11.17
N THR A 111 -0.81 -1.53 12.09
CA THR A 111 -0.59 -0.62 13.22
C THR A 111 0.47 0.41 12.87
N LEU A 112 0.48 1.57 13.54
CA LEU A 112 1.53 2.59 13.32
C LEU A 112 2.95 2.02 13.51
N ALA A 113 3.14 1.11 14.48
CA ALA A 113 4.43 0.46 14.71
C ALA A 113 4.87 -0.42 13.53
N ASN A 114 3.94 -1.13 12.88
CA ASN A 114 4.26 -1.92 11.70
C ASN A 114 4.41 -1.04 10.45
N VAL A 115 3.69 0.08 10.35
CA VAL A 115 3.88 1.07 9.28
C VAL A 115 5.28 1.68 9.32
N GLU A 116 5.80 1.99 10.52
CA GLU A 116 7.20 2.43 10.67
C GLU A 116 8.17 1.35 10.16
N LYS A 117 7.93 0.07 10.48
CA LYS A 117 8.75 -1.03 9.98
C LYS A 117 8.69 -1.19 8.45
N PHE A 118 7.50 -1.10 7.86
CA PHE A 118 7.37 -1.11 6.39
C PHE A 118 8.14 0.04 5.75
N ARG A 119 8.04 1.24 6.33
CA ARG A 119 8.80 2.42 5.90
C ARG A 119 10.31 2.20 5.98
N GLN A 120 10.80 1.63 7.09
CA GLN A 120 12.23 1.30 7.23
C GLN A 120 12.68 0.28 6.18
N ARG A 121 11.91 -0.80 5.95
CA ARG A 121 12.20 -1.78 4.91
C ARG A 121 12.30 -1.15 3.52
N LEU A 122 11.35 -0.29 3.16
CA LEU A 122 11.36 0.41 1.88
C LEU A 122 12.54 1.39 1.73
N LEU A 123 13.05 1.95 2.84
CA LEU A 123 14.18 2.88 2.85
C LEU A 123 15.53 2.18 2.77
N THR A 124 15.69 1.04 3.44
CA THR A 124 16.99 0.38 3.62
C THR A 124 17.14 -0.91 2.83
N GLY A 125 16.04 -1.52 2.39
CA GLY A 125 16.00 -2.87 1.85
C GLY A 125 16.14 -3.97 2.90
N GLU A 126 16.32 -3.63 4.18
CA GLU A 126 16.45 -4.61 5.26
C GLU A 126 15.07 -4.94 5.84
N ASN A 127 14.79 -6.22 6.08
CA ASN A 127 13.52 -6.62 6.68
C ASN A 127 13.58 -6.49 8.23
N PRO A 128 12.86 -5.54 8.86
CA PRO A 128 12.84 -5.37 10.31
C PRO A 128 11.85 -6.32 11.01
N PHE A 129 11.07 -7.10 10.25
CA PHE A 129 10.20 -8.13 10.78
C PHE A 129 11.05 -9.38 11.00
N GLN A 130 11.39 -9.68 12.25
CA GLN A 130 12.10 -10.91 12.58
C GLN A 130 11.24 -12.11 12.20
N ILE A 131 11.82 -13.04 11.46
CA ILE A 131 11.31 -14.41 11.35
C ILE A 131 11.34 -14.96 12.78
N ILE A 132 10.19 -15.30 13.34
CA ILE A 132 10.17 -16.20 14.48
C ILE A 132 10.59 -17.54 13.89
N ASP A 133 11.87 -17.88 14.00
CA ASP A 133 12.35 -19.21 13.66
C ASP A 133 11.51 -20.21 14.48
N ALA A 134 10.68 -20.98 13.78
CA ALA A 134 10.00 -22.13 14.37
C ALA A 134 11.11 -23.09 14.82
N SER A 135 11.31 -23.14 16.14
CA SER A 135 12.26 -23.99 16.84
C SER A 135 11.98 -25.47 16.61
#